data_AF-A0AAW2W912-F1
#
_entry.id   AF-A0AAW2W912-F1
#
_cell.length_a   1.000
_cell.length_b   1.000
_cell.length_c   1.000
_cell.angle_alpha   90.00
_cell.angle_beta   90.00
_cell.angle_gamma   90.00
#
_symmetry.space_group_name_H-M   'P 1'
#
loop_
_entity.id
_entity.type
_entity.pdbx_description
1 polymer ?
#
loop_
_entity_poly.entity_id
_entity_poly.type
_entity_poly.pdbx_seq_one_letter_code
_entity_poly.pdbx_strand_id
1 'polypeptide(L)'
;MQYAAATALRAPDSYYKELRRDYMVKKAILVEGLKSVGFIVYPSSGTYFVVVDHTPFGLENDVAFCEYLIKEVGVIAIPTSVFYLNPEEGKNLVRFTFCKDEETLRTAVKRMKEKLLKKQ
;
A
#
# COMPACT_ATOMS: atom_id res chain seq x y z
N MET A 1 5.77 -22.22 20.76
CA MET A 1 6.09 -21.20 19.73
C MET A 1 7.44 -21.45 19.07
N GLN A 2 8.53 -21.66 19.82
CA GLN A 2 9.88 -21.89 19.25
C GLN A 2 9.98 -23.12 18.34
N TYR A 3 9.35 -24.24 18.70
CA TYR A 3 9.34 -25.46 17.87
C TYR A 3 8.75 -25.24 16.47
N ALA A 4 7.62 -24.53 16.36
CA ALA A 4 7.02 -24.24 15.06
C ALA A 4 7.91 -23.33 14.18
N ALA A 5 8.57 -22.33 14.79
CA ALA A 5 9.50 -21.46 14.08
C ALA A 5 10.73 -22.23 13.57
N ALA A 6 11.30 -23.13 14.40
CA ALA A 6 12.40 -24.00 13.99
C ALA A 6 12.02 -24.92 12.82
N THR A 7 10.79 -25.43 12.79
CA THR A 7 10.25 -26.18 11.66
C THR A 7 10.11 -25.30 10.42
N ALA A 8 9.56 -24.09 10.54
CA ALA A 8 9.39 -23.16 9.43
C ALA A 8 10.73 -22.72 8.80
N LEU A 9 11.79 -22.59 9.60
CA LEU A 9 13.14 -22.31 9.11
C LEU A 9 13.73 -23.44 8.25
N ARG A 10 13.17 -24.66 8.34
CA ARG A 10 13.55 -25.82 7.53
C ARG A 10 12.60 -26.05 6.34
N ALA A 11 11.73 -25.09 6.04
CA ALA A 11 10.86 -25.17 4.88
C ALA A 11 11.68 -25.29 3.59
N PRO A 12 11.19 -26.04 2.59
CA PRO A 12 11.87 -26.15 1.31
C PRO A 12 11.89 -24.80 0.58
N ASP A 13 12.92 -24.59 -0.26
CA ASP A 13 13.05 -23.39 -1.09
C ASP A 13 11.81 -23.07 -1.95
N SER A 14 11.03 -24.09 -2.32
CA SER A 14 9.78 -23.94 -3.06
C SER A 14 8.80 -23.02 -2.33
N TYR A 15 8.69 -23.13 -1.00
CA TYR A 15 7.83 -22.27 -0.19
C TYR A 15 8.17 -20.78 -0.39
N TYR A 16 9.46 -20.43 -0.33
CA TYR A 16 9.90 -19.03 -0.48
C TYR A 16 9.76 -18.52 -1.92
N LYS A 17 9.96 -19.41 -2.91
CA LYS A 17 9.73 -19.08 -4.33
C LYS A 17 8.24 -18.81 -4.59
N GLU A 18 7.36 -19.63 -4.05
CA GLU A 18 5.90 -19.44 -4.14
C GLU A 18 5.45 -18.19 -3.42
N LEU A 19 5.93 -17.95 -2.20
CA LEU A 19 5.65 -16.73 -1.44
C LEU A 19 6.06 -15.48 -2.21
N ARG A 20 7.27 -15.49 -2.80
CA ARG A 20 7.73 -14.38 -3.65
C ARG A 20 6.81 -14.20 -4.86
N ARG A 21 6.44 -15.27 -5.54
CA ARG A 21 5.52 -15.22 -6.69
C ARG A 21 4.18 -14.61 -6.31
N ASP A 22 3.57 -15.06 -5.22
CA ASP A 22 2.30 -14.55 -4.70
C ASP A 22 2.37 -13.04 -4.39
N TYR A 23 3.39 -12.61 -3.65
CA TYR A 23 3.58 -11.20 -3.33
C TYR A 23 3.88 -10.34 -4.55
N MET A 24 4.54 -10.88 -5.59
CA MET A 24 4.76 -10.17 -6.84
C MET A 24 3.46 -9.91 -7.59
N VAL A 25 2.54 -10.89 -7.63
CA VAL A 25 1.21 -10.72 -8.22
C VAL A 25 0.39 -9.68 -7.46
N LYS A 26 0.31 -9.80 -6.13
CA LYS A 26 -0.40 -8.86 -5.25
C LYS A 26 0.14 -7.43 -5.37
N LYS A 27 1.47 -7.29 -5.43
CA LYS A 27 2.13 -6.00 -5.66
C LYS A 27 1.75 -5.41 -7.02
N ALA A 28 1.74 -6.20 -8.08
CA ALA A 28 1.38 -5.73 -9.41
C ALA A 28 -0.06 -5.18 -9.42
N ILE A 29 -1.02 -5.93 -8.87
CA ILE A 29 -2.43 -5.50 -8.73
C ILE A 29 -2.54 -4.14 -8.04
N LEU A 30 -1.87 -3.99 -6.90
CA LEU A 30 -1.96 -2.74 -6.13
C LEU A 30 -1.24 -1.59 -6.85
N VAL A 31 -0.03 -1.80 -7.36
CA VAL A 31 0.78 -0.75 -8.04
C VAL A 31 0.09 -0.25 -9.30
N GLU A 32 -0.40 -1.16 -10.15
CA GLU A 32 -1.14 -0.80 -11.37
C GLU A 32 -2.45 -0.10 -11.02
N GLY A 33 -3.14 -0.60 -9.99
CA GLY A 33 -4.34 0.00 -9.44
C GLY A 33 -4.13 1.45 -8.99
N LEU A 34 -3.13 1.69 -8.14
CA LEU A 34 -2.79 3.03 -7.63
C LEU A 34 -2.39 3.99 -8.76
N LYS A 35 -1.58 3.54 -9.73
CA LYS A 35 -1.27 4.34 -10.93
C LYS A 35 -2.53 4.72 -11.71
N SER A 36 -3.44 3.77 -11.90
CA SER A 36 -4.68 4.02 -12.64
C SER A 36 -5.69 4.91 -11.91
N VAL A 37 -5.66 4.95 -10.57
CA VAL A 37 -6.40 5.94 -9.76
C VAL A 37 -5.79 7.34 -9.93
N GLY A 38 -4.47 7.40 -10.19
CA GLY A 38 -3.76 8.64 -10.47
C GLY A 38 -2.78 9.08 -9.40
N PHE A 39 -2.40 8.17 -8.49
CA PHE A 39 -1.27 8.39 -7.60
C PHE A 39 0.05 8.41 -8.37
N ILE A 40 1.02 9.16 -7.86
CA ILE A 40 2.42 9.00 -8.28
C ILE A 40 3.01 7.88 -7.43
N VAL A 41 3.35 6.76 -8.07
CA VAL A 41 3.77 5.53 -7.37
C VAL A 41 5.28 5.36 -7.41
N TYR A 42 5.90 5.20 -6.24
CA TYR A 42 7.34 4.97 -6.13
C TYR A 42 7.68 3.48 -6.25
N PRO A 43 8.81 3.13 -6.91
CA PRO A 43 9.28 1.75 -6.96
C PRO A 43 9.50 1.17 -5.56
N SER A 44 9.05 -0.06 -5.36
CA SER A 44 9.32 -0.84 -4.14
C SER A 44 10.15 -2.05 -4.52
N SER A 45 11.36 -2.22 -3.98
CA SER A 45 12.25 -3.34 -4.34
C SER A 45 12.17 -4.54 -3.40
N GLY A 46 11.35 -4.45 -2.35
CA GLY A 46 11.19 -5.50 -1.34
C GLY A 46 10.06 -5.16 -0.36
N THR A 47 9.94 -5.95 0.71
CA THR A 47 8.84 -5.85 1.69
C THR A 47 7.46 -6.09 1.06
N TYR A 48 6.40 -5.77 1.82
CA TYR A 48 5.01 -5.83 1.38
C TYR A 48 4.33 -4.45 1.33
N PHE A 49 5.13 -3.37 1.22
CA PHE A 49 4.68 -1.99 1.19
C PHE A 49 4.91 -1.31 -0.16
N VAL A 50 4.04 -0.36 -0.49
CA VAL A 50 4.20 0.60 -1.60
C VAL A 50 3.95 2.00 -1.05
N VAL A 51 4.85 2.93 -1.35
CA VAL A 51 4.69 4.35 -1.03
C VAL A 51 4.22 5.08 -2.28
N VAL A 52 3.29 6.01 -2.10
CA VAL A 52 2.75 6.85 -3.16
C VAL A 52 2.63 8.29 -2.69
N ASP A 53 2.69 9.22 -3.63
CA ASP A 53 2.40 10.64 -3.40
C ASP A 53 0.91 10.91 -3.68
N HIS A 54 0.25 11.56 -2.71
CA HIS A 54 -1.19 11.85 -2.70
C HIS A 54 -1.54 13.28 -3.18
N THR A 55 -0.55 14.12 -3.46
CA THR A 55 -0.74 15.52 -3.87
C THR A 55 -1.66 15.73 -5.08
N PRO A 56 -1.82 14.79 -6.05
CA PRO A 56 -2.83 14.94 -7.12
C PRO A 56 -4.29 15.07 -6.64
N PHE A 57 -4.57 14.74 -5.38
CA PHE A 57 -5.90 14.83 -4.78
C PHE A 57 -6.09 16.11 -3.94
N GLY A 58 -5.03 16.90 -3.73
CA GLY A 58 -5.10 18.26 -3.20
C GLY A 58 -5.51 18.39 -1.73
N LEU A 59 -5.22 17.36 -0.91
CA LEU A 59 -5.36 17.37 0.54
C LEU A 59 -4.10 17.97 1.19
N GLU A 60 -4.27 18.60 2.35
CA GLU A 60 -3.21 19.40 3.00
C GLU A 60 -1.97 18.59 3.41
N ASN A 61 -2.17 17.40 3.96
CA ASN A 61 -1.11 16.51 4.41
C ASN A 61 -1.59 15.05 4.40
N ASP A 62 -0.65 14.14 4.63
CA ASP A 62 -0.86 12.70 4.57
C ASP A 62 -1.82 12.18 5.64
N VAL A 63 -1.85 12.81 6.83
CA VAL A 63 -2.82 12.49 7.89
C VAL A 63 -4.25 12.84 7.43
N ALA A 64 -4.47 14.06 6.96
CA ALA A 64 -5.76 14.51 6.43
C ALA A 64 -6.21 13.65 5.24
N PHE A 65 -5.28 13.28 4.36
CA PHE A 65 -5.56 12.37 3.26
C PHE A 65 -5.96 10.97 3.74
N CYS A 66 -5.24 10.39 4.71
CA CYS A 66 -5.58 9.08 5.26
C CYS A 66 -6.93 9.09 5.96
N GLU A 67 -7.27 10.15 6.70
CA GLU A 67 -8.59 10.29 7.32
C GLU A 67 -9.71 10.36 6.28
N TYR A 68 -9.52 11.14 5.22
CA TYR A 68 -10.47 11.23 4.11
C TYR A 68 -10.66 9.87 3.43
N LEU A 69 -9.57 9.15 3.16
CA LEU A 69 -9.61 7.84 2.52
C LEU A 69 -10.42 6.84 3.35
N ILE A 70 -10.33 6.92 4.68
CA ILE A 70 -11.08 6.05 5.59
C ILE A 70 -12.57 6.44 5.58
N LYS A 71 -12.88 7.72 5.82
CA LYS A 71 -14.26 8.20 6.02
C LYS A 71 -15.08 8.14 4.73
N GLU A 72 -14.51 8.59 3.61
CA GLU A 72 -15.25 8.78 2.36
C GLU A 72 -15.08 7.60 1.39
N VAL A 73 -13.86 7.09 1.27
CA VAL A 73 -13.53 6.04 0.28
C VAL A 73 -13.69 4.63 0.86
N GLY A 74 -13.49 4.47 2.18
CA GLY A 74 -13.53 3.17 2.84
C GLY A 74 -12.29 2.32 2.56
N VAL A 75 -11.12 2.96 2.46
CA VAL A 75 -9.80 2.33 2.31
C VAL A 75 -8.84 2.93 3.35
N ILE A 76 -7.99 2.10 3.95
CA ILE A 76 -7.00 2.56 4.93
C ILE A 76 -5.61 2.59 4.26
N ALA A 77 -4.91 3.70 4.45
CA ALA A 77 -3.48 3.87 4.21
C ALA A 77 -2.80 4.35 5.49
N ILE A 78 -1.47 4.37 5.50
CA ILE A 78 -0.69 4.86 6.64
C ILE A 78 0.01 6.16 6.25
N PRO A 79 -0.14 7.25 7.03
CA PRO A 79 0.63 8.48 6.82
C PRO A 79 2.11 8.15 6.99
N THR A 80 2.97 8.64 6.09
CA THR A 80 4.40 8.36 6.22
C THR A 80 5.11 9.34 7.16
N SER A 81 4.56 10.54 7.38
CA SER A 81 5.10 11.58 8.25
C SER A 81 5.43 11.09 9.67
N VAL A 82 4.70 10.09 10.18
CA VAL A 82 4.95 9.45 11.48
C VAL A 82 6.24 8.64 11.55
N PHE A 83 6.89 8.37 10.41
CA PHE A 83 8.18 7.69 10.32
C PHE A 83 9.35 8.68 10.11
N TYR A 84 9.08 9.97 10.03
CA TYR A 84 10.11 11.01 9.86
C TYR A 84 10.35 11.75 11.19
N LEU A 85 11.58 12.22 11.39
CA LEU A 85 11.90 13.12 12.50
C LEU A 85 11.23 14.49 12.29
N ASN A 86 11.27 14.99 11.05
CA ASN A 86 10.52 16.16 10.62
C ASN A 86 9.31 15.72 9.77
N PRO A 87 8.07 15.82 10.30
CA PRO A 87 6.86 15.38 9.61
C PRO A 87 6.67 16.00 8.22
N GLU A 88 7.18 17.22 8.01
CA GLU A 88 7.06 17.94 6.74
C GLU A 88 7.71 17.21 5.56
N GLU A 89 8.70 16.35 5.82
CA GLU A 89 9.39 15.57 4.78
C GLU A 89 8.54 14.40 4.26
N GLY A 90 7.60 13.89 5.08
CA GLY A 90 6.71 12.77 4.74
C GLY A 90 5.28 13.20 4.39
N LYS A 91 4.92 14.47 4.57
CA LYS A 91 3.52 14.93 4.49
C LYS A 91 2.81 14.71 3.16
N ASN A 92 3.55 14.52 2.07
CA ASN A 92 2.97 14.26 0.74
C ASN A 92 2.84 12.77 0.42
N LEU A 93 3.35 11.91 1.29
CA LEU A 93 3.52 10.49 1.01
C LEU A 93 2.64 9.64 1.93
N VAL A 94 2.00 8.63 1.35
CA VAL A 94 1.23 7.61 2.09
C VAL A 94 1.67 6.21 1.70
N ARG A 95 1.54 5.27 2.65
CA ARG A 95 1.97 3.88 2.49
C ARG A 95 0.78 2.94 2.47
N PHE A 96 0.72 2.10 1.44
CA PHE A 96 -0.21 0.98 1.32
C PHE A 96 0.49 -0.36 1.54
N THR A 97 -0.28 -1.39 1.88
CA THR A 97 0.19 -2.79 2.01
C THR A 97 -0.46 -3.67 0.96
N PHE A 98 0.28 -4.67 0.48
CA PHE A 98 -0.24 -5.69 -0.43
C PHE A 98 -0.21 -7.12 0.14
N CYS A 99 0.04 -7.27 1.45
CA CYS A 99 -0.08 -8.54 2.18
C CYS A 99 -1.55 -8.93 2.49
N LYS A 100 -2.43 -8.78 1.50
CA LYS A 100 -3.87 -9.09 1.55
C LYS A 100 -4.23 -10.00 0.39
N ASP A 101 -5.41 -10.60 0.42
CA ASP A 101 -5.92 -11.39 -0.70
C ASP A 101 -6.18 -10.51 -1.93
N GLU A 102 -6.05 -11.08 -3.13
CA GLU A 102 -6.19 -10.33 -4.38
C GLU A 102 -7.53 -9.61 -4.48
N GLU A 103 -8.62 -10.25 -4.04
CA GLU A 103 -9.96 -9.66 -4.05
C GLU A 103 -10.04 -8.40 -3.20
N THR A 104 -9.40 -8.41 -2.03
CA THR A 104 -9.34 -7.23 -1.16
C THR A 104 -8.60 -6.08 -1.83
N LEU A 105 -7.47 -6.38 -2.51
CA LEU A 105 -6.69 -5.38 -3.24
C LEU A 105 -7.49 -4.79 -4.41
N ARG A 106 -8.14 -5.64 -5.21
CA ARG A 106 -8.98 -5.21 -6.33
C ARG A 106 -10.17 -4.37 -5.86
N THR A 107 -10.80 -4.76 -4.75
CA THR A 107 -11.90 -4.01 -4.15
C THR A 107 -11.45 -2.63 -3.65
N ALA A 108 -10.29 -2.55 -2.98
CA ALA A 108 -9.73 -1.26 -2.55
C ALA A 108 -9.44 -0.34 -3.75
N VAL A 109 -8.82 -0.87 -4.81
CA VAL A 109 -8.57 -0.13 -6.05
C VAL A 109 -9.87 0.34 -6.69
N LYS A 110 -10.89 -0.52 -6.76
CA LYS A 110 -12.21 -0.17 -7.29
C LYS A 110 -12.84 0.99 -6.51
N ARG A 111 -12.87 0.91 -5.17
CA ARG A 111 -13.41 1.97 -4.30
C ARG A 111 -12.68 3.30 -4.53
N MET A 112 -11.35 3.27 -4.61
CA MET A 112 -10.56 4.48 -4.90
C MET A 112 -10.90 5.06 -6.28
N LYS A 113 -11.04 4.24 -7.33
CA LYS A 113 -11.44 4.73 -8.66
C LYS A 113 -12.82 5.39 -8.67
N GLU A 114 -13.77 4.85 -7.91
CA GLU A 114 -15.15 5.33 -7.90
C GLU A 114 -15.31 6.61 -7.07
N LYS A 115 -14.53 6.76 -5.99
CA LYS A 115 -14.79 7.78 -4.96
C LYS A 115 -13.70 8.82 -4.80
N LEU A 116 -12.46 8.54 -5.22
CA LEU A 116 -11.35 9.47 -5.09
C LEU A 116 -11.28 10.37 -6.33
N LEU A 117 -11.67 11.64 -6.16
CA LEU A 117 -11.70 12.62 -7.24
C LEU A 117 -10.38 13.40 -7.30
N LYS A 118 -9.81 13.53 -8.51
CA LYS A 118 -8.68 14.43 -8.74
C LYS A 118 -9.14 15.88 -8.64
N LYS A 119 -8.30 16.72 -8.06
CA LYS A 119 -8.49 18.17 -8.13
C LYS A 119 -8.09 18.63 -9.54
N GLN A 120 -8.98 19.37 -10.23
CA GLN A 120 -8.67 20.00 -11.51
C GLN A 120 -7.55 21.03 -11.36
#